data_AF-A0A964KZY9-F1
#
_entry.id   AF-A0A964KZY9-F1
#
_cell.length_a   1.000
_cell.length_b   1.000
_cell.length_c   1.000
_cell.angle_alpha   90.00
_cell.angle_beta   90.00
_cell.angle_gamma   90.00
#
_symmetry.space_group_name_H-M   'P 1'
#
loop_
_entity.id
_entity.type
_entity.pdbx_description
1 polymer ?
#
loop_
_entity_poly.entity_id
_entity_poly.type
_entity_poly.pdbx_seq_one_letter_code
_entity_poly.pdbx_strand_id
1 'polypeptide(L)'
;DAIAEIALALAKGRIASGAAAPGAPVFILAGSGAESALALEAGLRIAASGTPIVVALCGTRARPEHAAASAAWDRLESLTNARRFRVPDMREAAHFRAGIEDVALVMEALGGSTDAIVPPVPTQAGIDLVIRARATGVPCLAITAPVGLDPETGSRRRGAPGADVTITLHRPLITLLSETSRKLVGELIVAPLDLPRDADTLAQ
;
A
#
# COMPACT_ATOMS: atom_id res chain seq x y z
N ASP A 1 -13.08 5.06 7.76
CA ASP A 1 -11.67 4.62 7.80
C ASP A 1 -10.95 5.44 6.77
N ALA A 2 -10.04 6.31 7.21
CA ALA A 2 -9.42 7.31 6.35
C ALA A 2 -8.65 6.70 5.17
N ILE A 3 -8.01 5.54 5.34
CA ILE A 3 -7.27 4.87 4.26
C ILE A 3 -8.24 4.43 3.18
N ALA A 4 -9.34 3.77 3.55
CA ALA A 4 -10.35 3.33 2.60
C ALA A 4 -11.03 4.51 1.88
N GLU A 5 -11.32 5.59 2.60
CA GLU A 5 -11.93 6.80 2.04
C GLU A 5 -11.03 7.47 0.99
N ILE A 6 -9.75 7.65 1.28
CA ILE A 6 -8.76 8.22 0.35
C ILE A 6 -8.57 7.30 -0.85
N ALA A 7 -8.45 5.98 -0.63
CA ALA A 7 -8.32 5.00 -1.70
C ALA A 7 -9.53 5.05 -2.66
N LEU A 8 -10.75 5.10 -2.12
CA LEU A 8 -11.97 5.23 -2.93
C LEU A 8 -12.03 6.56 -3.67
N ALA A 9 -11.60 7.67 -3.06
CA ALA A 9 -11.56 8.97 -3.71
C ALA A 9 -10.59 8.99 -4.92
N LEU A 10 -9.38 8.46 -4.74
CA LEU A 10 -8.38 8.33 -5.81
C LEU A 10 -8.87 7.42 -6.94
N ALA A 11 -9.40 6.25 -6.59
CA ALA A 11 -9.96 5.30 -7.55
C ALA A 11 -11.11 5.92 -8.36
N LYS A 12 -12.07 6.58 -7.69
CA LYS A 12 -13.18 7.28 -8.36
C LYS A 12 -12.68 8.41 -9.26
N GLY A 13 -11.68 9.16 -8.83
CA GLY A 13 -11.07 10.23 -9.63
C GLY A 13 -10.49 9.70 -10.94
N ARG A 14 -9.75 8.58 -10.90
CA ARG A 14 -9.21 7.93 -12.10
C ARG A 14 -10.30 7.41 -13.04
N ILE A 15 -11.36 6.81 -12.48
CA ILE A 15 -12.49 6.32 -13.28
C ILE A 15 -13.23 7.50 -13.93
N ALA A 16 -13.49 8.57 -13.18
CA ALA A 16 -14.19 9.75 -13.67
C ALA A 16 -13.43 10.49 -14.77
N SER A 17 -12.09 10.45 -14.76
CA SER A 17 -11.27 11.02 -15.84
C SER A 17 -11.21 10.14 -17.10
N GLY A 18 -11.79 8.94 -17.08
CA GLY A 18 -11.73 7.97 -18.17
C GLY A 18 -10.41 7.20 -18.26
N ALA A 19 -9.51 7.39 -17.30
CA ALA A 19 -8.22 6.68 -17.25
C ALA A 19 -8.32 5.26 -16.69
N ALA A 20 -9.47 4.86 -16.15
CA ALA A 20 -9.81 3.49 -15.79
C ALA A 20 -11.30 3.21 -16.09
N ALA A 21 -11.62 1.96 -16.40
CA ALA A 21 -13.00 1.56 -16.68
C ALA A 21 -13.87 1.59 -15.40
N PRO A 22 -15.19 1.82 -15.53
CA PRO A 22 -16.13 1.59 -14.44
C PRO A 22 -15.99 0.15 -13.88
N GLY A 23 -15.88 0.02 -12.56
CA GLY A 23 -15.67 -1.27 -11.90
C GLY A 23 -14.21 -1.76 -11.89
N ALA A 24 -13.25 -0.96 -12.39
CA ALA A 24 -11.84 -1.25 -12.24
C ALA A 24 -11.46 -1.49 -10.76
N PRO A 25 -10.66 -2.54 -10.47
CA PRO A 25 -10.37 -2.92 -9.09
C PRO A 25 -9.36 -1.98 -8.43
N VAL A 26 -9.35 -1.97 -7.10
CA VAL A 26 -8.20 -1.49 -6.31
C VAL A 26 -7.23 -2.66 -6.13
N PHE A 27 -5.96 -2.47 -6.49
CA PHE A 27 -4.92 -3.48 -6.34
C PHE A 27 -4.05 -3.20 -5.11
N ILE A 28 -4.09 -4.11 -4.13
CA ILE A 28 -3.40 -3.97 -2.85
C ILE A 28 -2.18 -4.87 -2.82
N LEU A 29 -1.00 -4.26 -2.73
CA LEU A 29 0.29 -4.93 -2.57
C LEU A 29 0.61 -4.99 -1.07
N ALA A 30 0.47 -6.16 -0.48
CA ALA A 30 0.65 -6.38 0.95
C ALA A 30 1.98 -7.10 1.24
N GLY A 31 2.77 -6.56 2.15
CA GLY A 31 3.89 -7.25 2.79
C GLY A 31 3.42 -8.18 3.92
N SER A 32 4.32 -8.45 4.87
CA SER A 32 4.04 -9.32 6.03
C SER A 32 3.89 -8.57 7.36
N GLY A 33 4.08 -7.25 7.34
CA GLY A 33 4.18 -6.38 8.52
C GLY A 33 2.87 -5.75 8.98
N ALA A 34 2.97 -4.81 9.91
CA ALA A 34 1.84 -4.11 10.51
C ALA A 34 1.12 -3.18 9.52
N GLU A 35 1.87 -2.56 8.60
CA GLU A 35 1.33 -1.70 7.53
C GLU A 35 0.36 -2.48 6.63
N SER A 36 0.68 -3.76 6.39
CA SER A 36 -0.19 -4.64 5.62
C SER A 36 -1.52 -4.89 6.34
N ALA A 37 -1.57 -4.88 7.67
CA ALA A 37 -2.83 -4.99 8.40
C ALA A 37 -3.75 -3.79 8.11
N LEU A 38 -3.19 -2.58 8.10
CA LEU A 38 -3.93 -1.35 7.78
C LEU A 38 -4.49 -1.39 6.35
N ALA A 39 -3.65 -1.78 5.39
CA ALA A 39 -4.05 -1.87 3.99
C ALA A 39 -5.12 -2.95 3.75
N LEU A 40 -5.01 -4.11 4.39
CA LEU A 40 -5.98 -5.20 4.25
C LEU A 40 -7.32 -4.84 4.92
N GLU A 41 -7.30 -4.18 6.07
CA GLU A 41 -8.51 -3.73 6.78
C GLU A 41 -9.21 -2.59 6.02
N ALA A 42 -8.45 -1.71 5.35
CA ALA A 42 -9.00 -0.79 4.37
C ALA A 42 -9.57 -1.52 3.13
N GLY A 43 -8.86 -2.53 2.62
CA GLY A 43 -9.32 -3.38 1.52
C GLY A 43 -10.66 -4.05 1.79
N LEU A 44 -10.85 -4.63 2.99
CA LEU A 44 -12.13 -5.20 3.42
C LEU A 44 -13.28 -4.18 3.35
N ARG A 45 -13.03 -2.93 3.72
CA ARG A 45 -14.03 -1.85 3.64
C ARG A 45 -14.29 -1.38 2.21
N ILE A 46 -13.27 -1.30 1.38
CA ILE A 46 -13.39 -1.01 -0.06
C ILE A 46 -14.25 -2.09 -0.74
N ALA A 47 -14.00 -3.36 -0.43
CA ALA A 47 -14.80 -4.46 -0.92
C ALA A 47 -16.25 -4.39 -0.41
N ALA A 48 -16.46 -4.05 0.86
CA ALA A 48 -17.79 -3.86 1.44
C ALA A 48 -18.59 -2.71 0.78
N SER A 49 -17.92 -1.71 0.19
CA SER A 49 -18.58 -0.66 -0.61
C SER A 49 -18.92 -1.10 -2.03
N GLY A 50 -18.69 -2.37 -2.40
CA GLY A 50 -18.94 -2.94 -3.71
C GLY A 50 -17.80 -2.76 -4.72
N THR A 51 -16.71 -2.08 -4.36
CA THR A 51 -15.56 -1.90 -5.24
C THR A 51 -14.72 -3.17 -5.26
N PRO A 52 -14.45 -3.78 -6.44
CA PRO A 52 -13.64 -4.99 -6.51
C PRO A 52 -12.22 -4.74 -6.02
N ILE A 53 -11.64 -5.72 -5.34
CA ILE A 53 -10.25 -5.67 -4.91
C ILE A 53 -9.46 -6.87 -5.41
N VAL A 54 -8.18 -6.62 -5.70
CA VAL A 54 -7.18 -7.67 -5.90
C VAL A 54 -6.11 -7.44 -4.84
N VAL A 55 -5.69 -8.50 -4.17
CA VAL A 55 -4.67 -8.44 -3.12
C VAL A 55 -3.54 -9.38 -3.48
N ALA A 56 -2.31 -8.87 -3.54
CA ALA A 56 -1.11 -9.65 -3.74
C ALA A 56 -0.24 -9.61 -2.47
N LEU A 57 0.01 -10.78 -1.90
CA LEU A 57 0.95 -10.96 -0.79
C LEU A 57 2.37 -11.12 -1.33
N CYS A 58 3.19 -10.10 -1.10
CA CYS A 58 4.61 -10.00 -1.42
C CYS A 58 5.47 -10.34 -0.19
N GLY A 59 5.20 -11.52 0.40
CA GLY A 59 5.87 -12.02 1.60
C GLY A 59 6.56 -13.36 1.37
N THR A 60 7.56 -13.68 2.20
CA THR A 60 8.29 -14.96 2.14
C THR A 60 7.43 -16.14 2.60
N ARG A 61 6.39 -15.89 3.38
CA ARG A 61 5.44 -16.88 3.92
C ARG A 61 4.17 -16.99 3.08
N ALA A 62 3.36 -18.00 3.39
CA ALA A 62 2.07 -18.24 2.75
C ALA A 62 0.97 -17.25 3.16
N ARG A 63 1.17 -16.58 4.29
CA ARG A 63 0.28 -15.60 4.90
C ARG A 63 1.12 -14.49 5.55
N PRO A 64 0.56 -13.30 5.81
CA PRO A 64 1.25 -12.27 6.59
C PRO A 64 1.69 -12.80 7.96
N GLU A 65 2.85 -12.35 8.44
CA GLU A 65 3.40 -12.76 9.73
C GLU A 65 2.76 -11.97 10.89
N HIS A 66 2.47 -10.69 10.66
CA HIS A 66 1.76 -9.87 11.63
C HIS A 66 0.34 -10.40 11.86
N ALA A 67 -0.03 -10.64 13.13
CA ALA A 67 -1.27 -11.31 13.49
C ALA A 67 -2.53 -10.64 12.94
N ALA A 68 -2.64 -9.31 13.06
CA ALA A 68 -3.77 -8.56 12.53
C ALA A 68 -3.83 -8.61 10.99
N ALA A 69 -2.68 -8.61 10.31
CA ALA A 69 -2.62 -8.73 8.86
C ALA A 69 -3.06 -10.12 8.41
N SER A 70 -2.65 -11.18 9.13
CA SER A 70 -3.12 -12.53 8.84
C SER A 70 -4.62 -12.68 9.06
N ALA A 71 -5.17 -12.12 10.15
CA ALA A 71 -6.61 -12.18 10.40
C ALA A 71 -7.42 -11.46 9.31
N ALA A 72 -6.95 -10.30 8.86
CA ALA A 72 -7.58 -9.58 7.75
C ALA A 72 -7.45 -10.35 6.42
N TRP A 73 -6.28 -10.97 6.16
CA TRP A 73 -6.04 -11.82 5.01
C TRP A 73 -7.02 -12.99 4.91
N ASP A 74 -7.29 -13.67 6.04
CA ASP A 74 -8.22 -14.80 6.09
C ASP A 74 -9.67 -14.33 5.82
N ARG A 75 -10.06 -13.16 6.32
CA ARG A 75 -11.39 -12.57 6.08
C ARG A 75 -11.67 -12.28 4.60
N LEU A 76 -10.64 -12.01 3.79
CA LEU A 76 -10.79 -11.78 2.35
C LEU A 76 -11.40 -12.99 1.63
N GLU A 77 -11.21 -14.21 2.14
CA GLU A 77 -11.73 -15.43 1.50
C GLU A 77 -13.25 -15.50 1.44
N SER A 78 -13.93 -14.84 2.38
CA SER A 78 -15.39 -14.77 2.41
C SER A 78 -16.00 -13.76 1.43
N LEU A 79 -15.18 -12.95 0.76
CA LEU A 79 -15.66 -11.85 -0.10
C LEU A 79 -15.69 -12.26 -1.57
N THR A 80 -16.86 -12.17 -2.19
CA THR A 80 -17.06 -12.54 -3.60
C THR A 80 -16.42 -11.57 -4.59
N ASN A 81 -16.14 -10.34 -4.17
CA ASN A 81 -15.49 -9.29 -4.96
C ASN A 81 -14.03 -9.03 -4.54
N ALA A 82 -13.43 -9.95 -3.79
CA ALA A 82 -12.00 -9.93 -3.47
C ALA A 82 -11.29 -11.14 -4.09
N ARG A 83 -10.13 -10.91 -4.69
CA ARG A 83 -9.22 -11.97 -5.12
C ARG A 83 -7.90 -11.82 -4.40
N ARG A 84 -7.38 -12.91 -3.82
CA ARG A 84 -6.10 -12.91 -3.10
C ARG A 84 -5.10 -13.85 -3.77
N PHE A 85 -3.88 -13.37 -3.95
CA PHE A 85 -2.79 -14.07 -4.62
C PHE A 85 -1.51 -13.98 -3.82
N ARG A 86 -0.63 -14.96 -3.99
CA ARG A 86 0.75 -14.85 -3.51
C ARG A 86 1.66 -14.44 -4.66
N VAL A 87 2.61 -13.57 -4.35
CA VAL A 87 3.67 -13.16 -5.28
C VAL A 87 5.02 -13.43 -4.61
N PRO A 88 5.49 -14.68 -4.63
CA PRO A 88 6.77 -15.07 -4.01
C PRO A 88 7.99 -14.59 -4.80
N ASP A 89 7.84 -14.25 -6.08
CA ASP A 89 8.95 -13.90 -6.97
C ASP A 89 8.51 -13.05 -8.18
N MET A 90 9.49 -12.70 -9.01
CA MET A 90 9.32 -11.90 -10.23
C MET A 90 8.51 -12.61 -11.32
N ARG A 91 8.51 -13.95 -11.35
CA ARG A 91 7.74 -14.71 -12.34
C ARG A 91 6.25 -14.58 -12.05
N GLU A 92 5.86 -14.72 -10.79
CA GLU A 92 4.47 -14.51 -10.38
C GLU A 92 4.05 -13.04 -10.54
N ALA A 93 4.93 -12.08 -10.22
CA ALA A 93 4.65 -10.66 -10.48
C ALA A 93 4.42 -10.38 -11.98
N ALA A 94 5.10 -11.07 -12.89
CA ALA A 94 4.94 -10.86 -14.32
C ALA A 94 3.50 -11.08 -14.82
N HIS A 95 2.72 -11.95 -14.17
CA HIS A 95 1.31 -12.15 -14.48
C HIS A 95 0.44 -10.94 -14.16
N PHE A 96 0.80 -10.16 -13.14
CA PHE A 96 0.09 -8.93 -12.77
C PHE A 96 0.56 -7.71 -13.56
N ARG A 97 1.80 -7.71 -14.07
CA ARG A 97 2.31 -6.61 -14.91
C ARG A 97 1.44 -6.38 -16.15
N ALA A 98 0.83 -7.43 -16.67
CA ALA A 98 -0.15 -7.37 -17.74
C ALA A 98 -1.53 -7.02 -17.15
N GLY A 99 -2.10 -5.87 -17.51
CA GLY A 99 -3.40 -5.41 -17.00
C GLY A 99 -3.32 -4.57 -15.72
N ILE A 100 -2.11 -4.23 -15.26
CA ILE A 100 -1.97 -3.31 -14.12
C ILE A 100 -2.46 -1.90 -14.48
N GLU A 101 -2.39 -1.50 -15.74
CA GLU A 101 -2.93 -0.24 -16.26
C GLU A 101 -4.46 -0.12 -16.09
N ASP A 102 -5.16 -1.26 -16.03
CA ASP A 102 -6.62 -1.34 -15.95
C ASP A 102 -7.14 -1.19 -14.52
N VAL A 103 -6.27 -1.16 -13.51
CA VAL A 103 -6.68 -0.98 -12.11
C VAL A 103 -6.96 0.49 -11.81
N ALA A 104 -7.88 0.75 -10.88
CA ALA A 104 -8.27 2.10 -10.50
C ALA A 104 -7.22 2.78 -9.59
N LEU A 105 -6.51 1.99 -8.79
CA LEU A 105 -5.53 2.42 -7.81
C LEU A 105 -4.61 1.26 -7.42
N VAL A 106 -3.34 1.55 -7.17
CA VAL A 106 -2.46 0.65 -6.40
C VAL A 106 -2.31 1.16 -4.97
N MET A 107 -2.56 0.31 -3.99
CA MET A 107 -2.21 0.54 -2.59
C MET A 107 -0.94 -0.25 -2.26
N GLU A 108 0.07 0.44 -1.75
CA GLU A 108 1.37 -0.13 -1.43
C GLU A 108 1.54 -0.18 0.10
N ALA A 109 1.59 -1.40 0.62
CA ALA A 109 1.88 -1.68 2.03
C ALA A 109 2.85 -2.86 2.11
N LEU A 110 3.91 -2.80 1.30
CA LEU A 110 4.96 -3.81 1.22
C LEU A 110 5.86 -3.79 2.46
N GLY A 111 5.85 -2.64 3.17
CA GLY A 111 6.75 -2.34 4.28
C GLY A 111 8.06 -1.73 3.80
N GLY A 112 8.81 -1.13 4.72
CA GLY A 112 10.08 -0.46 4.43
C GLY A 112 11.16 -0.63 5.49
N SER A 113 10.78 -1.03 6.70
CA SER A 113 11.74 -1.36 7.76
C SER A 113 12.17 -2.81 7.63
N THR A 114 13.11 -3.04 6.71
CA THR A 114 14.04 -4.16 6.91
C THR A 114 15.43 -3.54 7.00
N ASP A 115 16.20 -3.95 8.02
CA ASP A 115 17.63 -3.64 8.16
C ASP A 115 18.43 -4.18 6.96
N ALA A 116 17.80 -5.02 6.14
CA ALA A 116 18.36 -5.54 4.91
C ALA A 116 18.59 -4.42 3.89
N ILE A 117 19.84 -4.30 3.46
CA ILE A 117 20.28 -3.42 2.37
C ILE A 117 19.53 -3.73 1.06
N VAL A 118 19.21 -5.01 0.83
CA VAL A 118 18.45 -5.50 -0.31
C VAL A 118 17.16 -6.15 0.21
N PRO A 119 15.96 -5.70 -0.23
CA PRO A 119 14.71 -6.31 0.17
C PRO A 119 14.63 -7.79 -0.24
N PRO A 120 13.86 -8.63 0.48
CA PRO A 120 13.59 -10.00 0.06
C PRO A 120 12.97 -10.08 -1.34
N VAL A 121 13.18 -11.20 -2.05
CA VAL A 121 12.67 -11.41 -3.42
C VAL A 121 11.17 -11.12 -3.58
N PRO A 122 10.26 -11.57 -2.70
CA PRO A 122 8.84 -11.20 -2.78
C PRO A 122 8.60 -9.69 -2.71
N THR A 123 9.33 -8.99 -1.84
CA THR A 123 9.23 -7.53 -1.69
C THR A 123 9.74 -6.82 -2.93
N GLN A 124 10.85 -7.29 -3.53
CA GLN A 124 11.34 -6.77 -4.81
C GLN A 124 10.31 -6.94 -5.93
N ALA A 125 9.61 -8.07 -5.97
CA ALA A 125 8.53 -8.33 -6.91
C ALA A 125 7.35 -7.35 -6.71
N GLY A 126 6.99 -7.05 -5.46
CA GLY A 126 6.03 -6.00 -5.14
C GLY A 126 6.49 -4.61 -5.60
N ILE A 127 7.76 -4.26 -5.34
CA ILE A 127 8.36 -2.99 -5.79
C ILE A 127 8.26 -2.86 -7.32
N ASP A 128 8.57 -3.92 -8.07
CA ASP A 128 8.44 -3.94 -9.54
C ASP A 128 7.01 -3.65 -10.02
N LEU A 129 6.00 -4.18 -9.33
CA LEU A 129 4.60 -3.89 -9.64
C LEU A 129 4.25 -2.41 -9.41
N VAL A 130 4.75 -1.80 -8.33
CA VAL A 130 4.55 -0.35 -8.09
C VAL A 130 5.25 0.47 -9.18
N ILE A 131 6.49 0.14 -9.54
CA ILE A 131 7.23 0.81 -10.62
C ILE A 131 6.40 0.74 -11.92
N ARG A 132 5.89 -0.44 -12.25
CA ARG A 132 5.08 -0.65 -13.45
C ARG A 132 3.79 0.16 -13.41
N ALA A 133 3.05 0.12 -12.32
CA ALA A 133 1.80 0.88 -12.15
C ALA A 133 2.01 2.37 -12.39
N ARG A 134 3.03 2.95 -11.76
CA ARG A 134 3.39 4.36 -11.94
C ARG A 134 3.80 4.67 -13.37
N ALA A 135 4.57 3.80 -14.02
CA ALA A 135 4.96 3.97 -15.42
C ALA A 135 3.77 3.95 -16.39
N THR A 136 2.68 3.28 -16.03
CA THR A 136 1.41 3.26 -16.78
C THR A 136 0.42 4.34 -16.31
N GLY A 137 0.85 5.25 -15.43
CA GLY A 137 0.05 6.36 -14.93
C GLY A 137 -1.04 5.96 -13.93
N VAL A 138 -0.98 4.76 -13.36
CA VAL A 138 -1.89 4.33 -12.28
C VAL A 138 -1.44 5.00 -10.98
N PRO A 139 -2.34 5.69 -10.25
CA PRO A 139 -1.99 6.33 -9.00
C PRO A 139 -1.58 5.28 -7.97
N CYS A 140 -0.55 5.60 -7.19
CA CYS A 140 -0.05 4.76 -6.11
C CYS A 140 -0.21 5.46 -4.75
N LEU A 141 -0.91 4.80 -3.84
CA LEU A 141 -1.11 5.20 -2.44
C LEU A 141 -0.20 4.36 -1.53
N ALA A 142 0.82 4.96 -0.93
CA ALA A 142 1.64 4.31 0.10
C ALA A 142 0.98 4.39 1.48
N ILE A 143 1.03 3.29 2.22
CA ILE A 143 0.48 3.18 3.56
C ILE A 143 1.60 3.32 4.58
N THR A 144 1.44 4.27 5.50
CA THR A 144 2.41 4.80 6.48
C THR A 144 3.64 5.48 5.89
N ALA A 145 4.35 4.80 4.98
CA ALA A 145 5.52 5.30 4.28
C ALA A 145 5.73 4.51 2.97
N PRO A 146 6.28 5.11 1.91
CA PRO A 146 6.63 4.37 0.70
C PRO A 146 7.73 3.33 0.95
N VAL A 147 7.61 2.16 0.32
CA VAL A 147 8.68 1.16 0.30
C VAL A 147 10.01 1.76 -0.15
N GLY A 148 11.07 1.48 0.63
CA GLY A 148 12.42 1.97 0.36
C GLY A 148 12.72 3.40 0.84
N LEU A 149 11.82 4.01 1.61
CA LEU A 149 12.18 5.14 2.48
C LEU A 149 13.08 4.64 3.62
N ASP A 150 14.20 5.29 3.84
CA ASP A 150 15.02 5.07 5.02
C ASP A 150 14.37 5.75 6.26
N PRO A 151 14.01 5.00 7.31
CA PRO A 151 13.23 5.53 8.43
C PRO A 151 14.01 6.49 9.32
N GLU A 152 15.35 6.42 9.30
CA GLU A 152 16.25 7.24 10.13
C GLU A 152 16.62 8.55 9.42
N THR A 153 16.87 8.48 8.10
CA THR A 153 17.39 9.62 7.34
C THR A 153 16.36 10.27 6.41
N GLY A 154 15.25 9.59 6.11
CA GLY A 154 14.31 9.99 5.06
C GLY A 154 14.85 9.83 3.64
N SER A 155 16.04 9.25 3.49
CA SER A 155 16.68 9.06 2.19
C SER A 155 15.97 7.98 1.36
N ARG A 156 15.96 8.18 0.05
CA ARG A 156 15.48 7.19 -0.91
C ARG A 156 16.51 6.08 -1.10
N ARG A 157 16.17 4.83 -0.78
CA ARG A 157 16.97 3.66 -1.18
C ARG A 157 16.90 3.48 -2.70
N ARG A 158 17.99 2.95 -3.30
CA ARG A 158 18.08 2.72 -4.74
C ARG A 158 16.93 1.81 -5.22
N GLY A 159 16.22 2.23 -6.25
CA GLY A 159 15.12 1.45 -6.83
C GLY A 159 13.77 1.60 -6.13
N ALA A 160 13.68 2.35 -5.02
CA ALA A 160 12.40 2.65 -4.39
C ALA A 160 11.49 3.41 -5.38
N PRO A 161 10.24 3.00 -5.61
CA PRO A 161 9.38 3.58 -6.64
C PRO A 161 8.86 4.97 -6.27
N GLY A 162 8.64 5.21 -4.97
CA GLY A 162 7.86 6.35 -4.48
C GLY A 162 6.36 6.17 -4.71
N ALA A 163 5.59 7.11 -4.21
CA ALA A 163 4.14 7.14 -4.30
C ALA A 163 3.66 8.51 -4.82
N ASP A 164 2.42 8.54 -5.28
CA ASP A 164 1.77 9.80 -5.66
C ASP A 164 1.11 10.43 -4.43
N VAL A 165 0.59 9.58 -3.54
CA VAL A 165 0.07 9.94 -2.23
C VAL A 165 0.64 8.98 -1.18
N THR A 166 1.01 9.49 -0.02
CA THR A 166 1.31 8.70 1.17
C THR A 166 0.34 9.07 2.28
N ILE A 167 -0.30 8.08 2.90
CA ILE A 167 -1.08 8.30 4.11
C ILE A 167 -0.31 7.80 5.33
N THR A 168 -0.18 8.64 6.35
CA THR A 168 0.36 8.26 7.65
C THR A 168 -0.66 8.50 8.74
N LEU A 169 -0.49 7.86 9.90
CA LEU A 169 -1.49 7.83 10.96
C LEU A 169 -1.02 8.63 12.16
N HIS A 170 -1.91 9.45 12.70
CA HIS A 170 -1.74 10.32 13.87
C HIS A 170 -0.65 11.38 13.74
N ARG A 171 0.62 10.97 13.71
CA ARG A 171 1.77 11.87 13.55
C ARG A 171 2.75 11.32 12.51
N PRO A 172 3.18 12.14 11.53
CA PRO A 172 4.20 11.72 10.59
C PRO A 172 5.55 11.55 11.29
N LEU A 173 6.30 10.53 10.88
CA LEU A 173 7.73 10.49 11.16
C LEU A 173 8.40 11.73 10.56
N ILE A 174 9.36 12.33 11.28
CA ILE A 174 10.07 13.53 10.80
C ILE A 174 10.72 13.30 9.43
N THR A 175 11.14 12.07 9.16
CA THR A 175 11.71 11.65 7.87
C THR A 175 10.73 11.78 6.70
N LEU A 176 9.42 11.63 6.92
CA LEU A 176 8.38 11.89 5.92
C LEU A 176 8.22 13.39 5.60
N LEU A 177 8.67 14.27 6.49
CA LEU A 177 8.61 15.72 6.33
C LEU A 177 9.90 16.31 5.75
N SER A 178 10.96 15.51 5.65
CA SER A 178 12.26 15.96 5.15
C SER A 178 12.21 16.35 3.66
N GLU A 179 13.05 17.31 3.27
CA GLU A 179 13.20 17.68 1.86
C GLU A 179 13.68 16.48 1.01
N THR A 180 14.52 15.63 1.60
CA THR A 180 15.10 14.45 0.96
C THR A 180 14.04 13.41 0.58
N SER A 181 12.97 13.27 1.37
CA SER A 181 11.91 12.29 1.14
C SER A 181 10.79 12.81 0.24
N ARG A 182 10.65 14.13 0.06
CA ARG A 182 9.51 14.78 -0.62
C ARG A 182 9.14 14.15 -1.98
N LYS A 183 10.13 13.83 -2.82
CA LYS A 183 9.88 13.20 -4.14
C LYS A 183 9.44 11.74 -4.05
N LEU A 184 9.76 11.06 -2.95
CA LEU A 184 9.37 9.68 -2.70
C LEU A 184 7.97 9.60 -2.10
N VAL A 185 7.65 10.52 -1.18
CA VAL A 185 6.38 10.55 -0.43
C VAL A 185 5.20 11.02 -1.26
N GLY A 186 5.41 11.93 -2.22
CA GLY A 186 4.30 12.55 -2.96
C GLY A 186 3.48 13.47 -2.05
N GLU A 187 2.17 13.49 -2.21
CA GLU A 187 1.28 14.19 -1.29
C GLU A 187 1.18 13.43 0.04
N LEU A 188 1.54 14.06 1.15
CA LEU A 188 1.45 13.45 2.48
C LEU A 188 0.12 13.82 3.15
N ILE A 189 -0.69 12.81 3.45
CA ILE A 189 -1.92 12.94 4.22
C ILE A 189 -1.69 12.35 5.62
N VAL A 190 -2.01 13.11 6.65
CA VAL A 190 -2.00 12.64 8.04
C VAL A 190 -3.43 12.37 8.46
N ALA A 191 -3.78 11.10 8.61
CA ALA A 191 -5.10 10.70 9.10
C ALA A 191 -5.09 10.56 10.64
N PRO A 192 -6.13 11.06 11.34
CA PRO A 192 -6.20 10.89 12.78
C PRO A 192 -6.37 9.40 13.15
N LEU A 193 -5.72 9.00 14.25
CA LEU A 193 -6.15 7.82 14.99
C LEU A 193 -7.08 8.29 16.10
N ASP A 194 -8.10 7.49 16.43
CA ASP A 194 -8.95 7.72 17.60
C ASP A 194 -8.17 7.43 18.89
N LEU A 195 -7.17 8.27 19.16
CA LEU A 195 -6.39 8.26 20.39
C LEU A 195 -7.02 9.24 21.38
N PRO A 196 -7.03 8.92 22.69
CA PRO A 196 -7.34 9.88 23.73
C PRO A 196 -6.49 11.16 23.56
N ARG A 197 -7.08 12.34 23.78
CA ARG A 197 -6.40 13.64 23.54
C ARG A 197 -5.13 13.82 24.37
N ASP A 198 -5.04 13.12 25.50
CA ASP A 198 -3.92 13.09 26.44
C ASP A 198 -2.87 12.02 26.12
N ALA A 199 -3.13 11.11 25.16
CA ALA A 199 -2.17 10.10 24.74
C ALA A 199 -0.84 10.72 24.27
N ASP A 200 -0.91 11.89 23.64
CA ASP A 200 0.27 12.67 23.22
C ASP A 200 1.05 13.29 24.37
N THR A 201 0.41 13.51 25.52
CA THR A 201 1.05 14.11 26.70
C THR A 201 1.82 13.06 27.50
N LEU A 202 1.41 11.79 27.41
CA LEU A 202 2.04 10.64 28.06
C LEU A 202 3.27 10.11 27.30
N ALA A 203 3.47 10.54 26.05
CA ALA A 203 4.55 10.07 25.16
C ALA A 203 5.75 11.05 25.05
N GLN A 204 5.76 12.12 25.85
CA GLN A 204 6.89 13.07 25.99
C GLN A 204 7.83 12.64 27.12
#